data_AF-A0A7S0BJG3-F1
#
_entry.id   AF-A0A7S0BJG3-F1
#
_cell.length_a   1.000
_cell.length_b   1.000
_cell.length_c   1.000
_cell.angle_alpha   90.00
_cell.angle_beta   90.00
_cell.angle_gamma   90.00
#
_symmetry.space_group_name_H-M   'P 1'
#
loop_
_entity.id
_entity.type
_entity.pdbx_description
1 polymer ?
#
loop_
_entity_poly.entity_id
_entity_poly.type
_entity_poly.pdbx_seq_one_letter_code
_entity_poly.pdbx_strand_id
1 'polypeptide(L)'
;MFFCDRRPMEFSPECRAMAFASSLQCLQRGEPKGISVEPTLPSAVKMSTKGFGTPRQLFKYTGELSPGVVSPERSVPSHVMRPSYADDGIPKEKQPQKPWQIEIKSEEDIEAMRISGRLAREVLDIAGRTAEAGASTDDIDAVVHDET
;
A
#
# COMPACT_ATOMS: atom_id res chain seq x y z
N MET A 1 0.48 -30.73 0.34
CA MET A 1 -0.09 -30.87 -1.02
C MET A 1 -0.86 -29.58 -1.29
N PHE A 2 -0.25 -28.68 -2.05
CA PHE A 2 -0.86 -27.42 -2.48
C PHE A 2 -2.08 -27.74 -3.34
N PHE A 3 -3.25 -27.22 -3.00
CA PHE A 3 -4.35 -27.15 -3.96
C PHE A 3 -4.72 -25.67 -4.15
N CYS A 4 -4.13 -25.12 -5.20
CA CYS A 4 -4.35 -23.78 -5.71
C CYS A 4 -5.55 -23.86 -6.65
N ASP A 5 -6.77 -23.76 -6.12
CA ASP A 5 -7.97 -23.69 -6.96
C ASP A 5 -8.35 -22.22 -7.16
N ARG A 6 -7.56 -21.54 -8.01
CA ARG A 6 -7.94 -20.27 -8.62
C ARG A 6 -9.09 -20.55 -9.59
N ARG A 7 -10.33 -20.40 -9.13
CA ARG A 7 -11.45 -20.15 -10.05
C ARG A 7 -11.33 -18.70 -10.58
N PRO A 8 -11.13 -18.49 -11.88
CA PRO A 8 -11.08 -17.15 -12.44
C PRO A 8 -12.47 -16.50 -12.35
N MET A 9 -12.55 -15.30 -11.78
CA MET A 9 -13.73 -14.45 -11.89
C MET A 9 -13.86 -14.01 -13.35
N GLU A 10 -14.96 -14.38 -13.99
CA GLU A 10 -15.30 -13.90 -15.33
C GLU A 10 -15.66 -12.42 -15.26
N PHE A 11 -14.84 -11.58 -15.91
CA PHE A 11 -15.09 -10.16 -16.08
C PHE A 11 -16.01 -9.90 -17.27
N SER A 12 -16.90 -8.92 -17.12
CA SER A 12 -17.92 -8.53 -18.11
C SER A 12 -17.31 -8.10 -19.46
N PRO A 13 -18.06 -8.23 -20.57
CA PRO A 13 -17.54 -8.12 -21.93
C PRO A 13 -17.12 -6.69 -22.37
N GLU A 14 -17.29 -5.67 -21.53
CA GLU A 14 -17.00 -4.27 -21.88
C GLU A 14 -15.52 -3.88 -21.66
N CYS A 15 -14.81 -4.54 -20.75
CA CYS A 15 -13.36 -4.26 -20.51
C CYS A 15 -12.43 -4.89 -21.55
N ARG A 16 -12.94 -5.70 -22.48
CA ARG A 16 -12.14 -6.50 -23.43
C ARG A 16 -11.72 -5.74 -24.69
N ALA A 17 -12.11 -4.47 -24.83
CA ALA A 17 -12.02 -3.73 -26.10
C ALA A 17 -10.80 -2.81 -26.27
N MET A 18 -9.90 -2.65 -25.28
CA MET A 18 -8.78 -1.68 -25.40
C MET A 18 -7.38 -2.31 -25.34
N ALA A 19 -7.26 -3.62 -25.55
CA ALA A 19 -5.97 -4.26 -25.72
C ALA A 19 -6.01 -5.16 -26.96
N PHE A 20 -5.54 -4.64 -28.10
CA PHE A 20 -4.69 -5.35 -29.09
C PHE A 20 -4.56 -4.55 -30.40
N ALA A 21 -3.40 -3.92 -30.61
CA ALA A 21 -2.70 -3.75 -31.89
C ALA A 21 -1.35 -3.09 -31.55
N SER A 22 -0.17 -3.50 -32.01
CA SER A 22 0.23 -4.44 -33.04
C SER A 22 1.66 -4.92 -32.69
N SER A 23 1.88 -6.22 -32.54
CA SER A 23 2.60 -7.03 -33.54
C SER A 23 4.05 -6.60 -33.81
N LEU A 24 4.96 -7.47 -33.35
CA LEU A 24 6.20 -7.89 -34.01
C LEU A 24 7.35 -6.87 -34.06
N GLN A 25 8.29 -7.01 -33.12
CA GLN A 25 9.67 -7.35 -33.50
C GLN A 25 10.36 -8.10 -32.35
N CYS A 26 10.58 -9.40 -32.57
CA CYS A 26 11.53 -10.22 -31.82
C CYS A 26 12.98 -9.76 -32.10
N LEU A 27 13.87 -10.10 -31.17
CA LEU A 27 15.34 -10.13 -31.26
C LEU A 27 16.09 -8.79 -31.22
N GLN A 28 16.66 -8.47 -30.05
CA GLN A 28 18.11 -8.50 -29.82
C GLN A 28 18.41 -8.24 -28.33
N ARG A 29 19.12 -9.18 -27.69
CA ARG A 29 19.72 -8.98 -26.37
C ARG A 29 20.82 -7.93 -26.52
N GLY A 30 20.54 -6.70 -26.08
CA GLY A 30 21.56 -5.68 -25.84
C GLY A 30 21.95 -5.72 -24.38
N GLU A 31 23.21 -6.00 -24.09
CA GLU A 31 23.78 -5.85 -22.75
C GLU A 31 23.58 -4.42 -22.24
N PRO A 32 23.12 -4.19 -20.99
CA PRO A 32 23.21 -2.86 -20.40
C PRO A 32 24.68 -2.60 -20.09
N LYS A 33 25.36 -1.87 -20.99
CA LYS A 33 26.64 -1.24 -20.68
C LYS A 33 26.46 -0.39 -19.43
N GLY A 34 27.21 -0.73 -18.40
CA GLY A 34 27.27 0.03 -17.15
C GLY A 34 27.59 1.48 -17.45
N ILE A 35 26.64 2.36 -17.14
CA ILE A 35 26.90 3.79 -17.05
C ILE A 35 27.15 4.04 -15.56
N SER A 36 28.43 4.13 -15.21
CA SER A 36 28.87 4.71 -13.95
C SER A 36 28.54 6.20 -13.98
N VAL A 37 27.37 6.58 -13.49
CA VAL A 37 27.09 7.96 -13.12
C VAL A 37 27.50 8.10 -11.66
N GLU A 38 28.64 8.72 -11.40
CA GLU A 38 28.92 9.23 -10.06
C GLU A 38 27.98 10.41 -9.80
N PRO A 39 27.10 10.36 -8.77
CA PRO A 39 26.37 11.53 -8.37
C PRO A 39 27.32 12.41 -7.57
N THR A 40 27.79 13.48 -8.20
CA THR A 40 28.36 14.63 -7.48
C THR A 40 27.26 15.20 -6.60
N LEU A 41 27.34 14.94 -5.29
CA LEU A 41 26.41 15.45 -4.30
C LEU A 41 26.63 16.96 -4.11
N PRO A 42 25.67 17.85 -4.45
CA PRO A 42 25.71 19.22 -3.95
C PRO A 42 25.44 19.23 -2.44
N SER A 43 26.23 20.05 -1.74
CA SER A 43 26.26 20.26 -0.29
C SER A 43 24.90 20.26 0.40
N ALA A 44 24.77 19.33 1.34
CA ALA A 44 24.06 19.39 2.61
C ALA A 44 23.10 20.59 2.83
N VAL A 45 21.87 20.47 2.34
CA VAL A 45 20.73 21.19 2.92
C VAL A 45 20.27 20.41 4.15
N LYS A 46 20.65 20.89 5.34
CA LYS A 46 20.25 20.29 6.62
C LYS A 46 18.80 20.64 6.94
N MET A 47 17.85 19.78 6.58
CA MET A 47 16.50 19.83 7.12
C MET A 47 16.43 19.00 8.41
N SER A 48 16.22 19.68 9.53
CA SER A 48 16.02 19.05 10.84
C SER A 48 14.52 18.78 11.01
N THR A 49 14.07 17.60 10.60
CA THR A 49 12.73 17.09 10.88
C THR A 49 12.88 15.83 11.72
N LYS A 50 12.57 15.90 13.02
CA LYS A 50 12.47 14.71 13.88
C LYS A 50 11.21 13.94 13.45
N GLY A 51 11.36 13.02 12.49
CA GLY A 51 10.27 12.22 11.96
C GLY A 51 10.76 10.89 11.38
N PHE A 52 9.83 9.95 11.18
CA PHE A 52 10.06 8.75 10.38
C PHE A 52 10.61 9.16 9.01
N GLY A 53 11.76 8.62 8.61
CA GLY A 53 12.46 8.98 7.36
C GLY A 53 13.84 9.62 7.53
N THR A 54 14.20 10.12 8.73
CA THR A 54 15.63 10.43 8.98
C THR A 54 16.41 9.13 9.13
N PRO A 55 17.56 8.95 8.44
CA PRO A 55 18.43 7.81 8.73
C PRO A 55 18.79 7.91 10.21
N ARG A 56 18.27 6.99 11.02
CA ARG A 56 18.74 6.85 12.39
C ARG A 56 20.21 6.49 12.24
N GLN A 57 21.08 7.43 12.58
CA GLN A 57 22.55 7.36 12.38
C GLN A 57 23.18 6.06 12.91
N LEU A 58 22.46 5.31 13.75
CA LEU A 58 22.89 4.11 14.45
C LEU A 58 22.19 2.81 13.98
N PHE A 59 21.22 2.86 13.06
CA PHE A 59 20.52 1.64 12.64
C PHE A 59 21.12 1.09 11.34
N LYS A 60 21.68 -0.12 11.40
CA LYS A 60 22.19 -0.84 10.23
C LYS A 60 21.04 -1.59 9.55
N TYR A 61 20.70 -1.19 8.33
CA TYR A 61 19.72 -1.91 7.51
C TYR A 61 20.27 -3.26 7.03
N THR A 62 19.38 -4.23 6.87
CA THR A 62 19.71 -5.60 6.43
C THR A 62 19.76 -5.75 4.91
N GLY A 63 19.20 -4.80 4.15
CA GLY A 63 19.14 -4.82 2.70
C GLY A 63 19.25 -3.42 2.09
N GLU A 64 18.96 -3.31 0.80
CA GLU A 64 19.06 -2.08 0.00
C GLU A 64 17.90 -1.09 0.26
N LEU A 65 16.80 -1.58 0.83
CA LEU A 65 15.63 -0.76 1.14
C LEU A 65 15.94 0.17 2.32
N SER A 66 15.75 1.47 2.10
CA SER A 66 15.84 2.52 3.12
C SER A 66 14.55 3.35 3.13
N PRO A 67 14.18 3.96 4.27
CA PRO A 67 12.96 4.75 4.36
C PRO A 67 13.05 6.00 3.49
N GLY A 68 11.97 6.30 2.76
CA GLY A 68 11.83 7.52 1.98
C GLY A 68 11.41 8.73 2.82
N VAL A 69 11.20 9.85 2.12
CA VAL A 69 10.56 11.05 2.70
C VAL A 69 9.05 10.81 2.79
N VAL A 70 8.46 11.10 3.94
CA VAL A 70 7.02 10.89 4.21
C VAL A 70 6.27 12.21 4.07
N SER A 71 5.12 12.18 3.41
CA SER A 71 4.23 13.33 3.27
C SER A 71 3.47 13.65 4.59
N PRO A 72 2.84 14.83 4.71
CA PRO A 72 1.97 15.15 5.84
C PRO A 72 0.73 14.26 5.89
N GLU A 73 0.16 14.06 7.08
CA GLU A 73 -1.08 13.31 7.27
C GLU A 73 -2.26 13.92 6.50
N ARG A 74 -3.07 13.06 5.86
CA ARG A 74 -4.26 13.46 5.09
C ARG A 74 -5.48 13.54 6.00
N SER A 75 -6.33 14.54 5.78
CA SER A 75 -7.55 14.73 6.59
C SER A 75 -8.64 13.74 6.21
N VAL A 76 -9.30 13.15 7.21
CA VAL A 76 -10.50 12.33 7.03
C VAL A 76 -11.76 13.20 7.24
N PRO A 77 -12.79 13.10 6.38
CA PRO A 77 -14.05 13.81 6.55
C PRO A 77 -14.76 13.50 7.89
N SER A 78 -15.45 14.50 8.46
CA SER A 78 -16.10 14.38 9.77
C SER A 78 -17.33 13.47 9.81
N HIS A 79 -17.88 13.07 8.67
CA HIS A 79 -19.05 12.21 8.58
C HIS A 79 -18.71 10.72 8.74
N VAL A 80 -17.43 10.34 8.60
CA VAL A 80 -16.96 8.96 8.78
C VAL A 80 -16.77 8.68 10.27
N MET A 81 -17.28 7.55 10.75
CA MET A 81 -17.09 7.14 12.14
C MET A 81 -15.61 6.86 12.41
N ARG A 82 -15.02 7.55 13.39
CA ARG A 82 -13.59 7.45 13.71
C ARG A 82 -13.37 6.47 14.85
N PRO A 83 -12.38 5.58 14.76
CA PRO A 83 -12.05 4.67 15.86
C PRO A 83 -11.44 5.42 17.05
N SER A 84 -11.48 4.81 18.24
CA SER A 84 -10.98 5.44 19.49
C SER A 84 -9.50 5.87 19.48
N TYR A 85 -8.71 5.32 18.56
CA TYR A 85 -7.29 5.65 18.38
C TYR A 85 -7.02 6.73 17.33
N ALA A 86 -8.03 7.28 16.65
CA ALA A 86 -7.84 8.19 15.53
C ALA A 86 -7.18 9.54 15.91
N ASP A 87 -7.43 10.05 17.11
CA ASP A 87 -6.90 11.34 17.55
C ASP A 87 -5.64 11.22 18.40
N ASP A 88 -5.62 10.26 19.33
CA ASP A 88 -4.52 10.10 20.31
C ASP A 88 -3.49 9.05 19.90
N GLY A 89 -3.78 8.21 18.89
CA GLY A 89 -2.95 7.05 18.51
C GLY A 89 -2.94 5.93 19.55
N ILE A 90 -3.68 6.07 20.65
CA ILE A 90 -3.74 5.10 21.75
C ILE A 90 -5.09 4.35 21.67
N PRO A 91 -5.09 3.02 21.48
CA PRO A 91 -6.32 2.24 21.50
C PRO A 91 -6.89 2.17 22.92
N LYS A 92 -8.05 2.79 23.14
CA LYS A 92 -8.68 2.89 24.46
C LYS A 92 -9.65 1.75 24.77
N GLU A 93 -10.18 1.08 23.75
CA GLU A 93 -11.43 0.31 23.89
C GLU A 93 -11.31 -1.13 24.39
N LYS A 94 -10.14 -1.75 24.48
CA LYS A 94 -10.02 -3.08 25.09
C LYS A 94 -8.68 -3.23 25.82
N GLN A 95 -8.74 -3.68 27.08
CA GLN A 95 -7.57 -4.31 27.70
C GLN A 95 -7.20 -5.53 26.84
N PRO A 96 -5.90 -5.81 26.64
CA PRO A 96 -5.47 -6.94 25.81
C PRO A 96 -6.12 -8.20 26.36
N GLN A 97 -7.04 -8.77 25.57
CA GLN A 97 -7.64 -10.05 25.90
C GLN A 97 -6.49 -11.06 26.00
N LYS A 98 -6.56 -11.94 27.00
CA LYS A 98 -5.54 -12.99 27.12
C LYS A 98 -5.55 -13.83 25.83
N PRO A 99 -4.40 -14.36 25.38
CA PRO A 99 -4.31 -15.00 24.06
C PRO A 99 -5.24 -16.21 23.88
N TRP A 100 -5.76 -16.79 24.95
CA TRP A 100 -6.72 -17.89 24.93
C TRP A 100 -8.19 -17.46 25.00
N GLN A 101 -8.48 -16.17 25.10
CA GLN A 101 -9.84 -15.63 25.15
C GLN A 101 -10.25 -15.16 23.75
N ILE A 102 -11.01 -16.00 23.04
CA ILE A 102 -11.50 -15.73 21.70
C ILE A 102 -12.92 -15.14 21.81
N GLU A 103 -13.12 -13.95 21.26
CA GLU A 103 -14.44 -13.30 21.19
C GLU A 103 -15.30 -14.01 20.13
N ILE A 104 -16.45 -14.52 20.54
CA ILE A 104 -17.46 -15.09 19.63
C ILE A 104 -18.33 -13.93 19.13
N LYS A 105 -18.41 -13.75 17.81
CA LYS A 105 -19.14 -12.67 17.16
C LYS A 105 -20.63 -12.98 17.05
N SER A 106 -21.47 -11.95 17.13
CA SER A 106 -22.90 -12.05 16.83
C SER A 106 -23.15 -12.12 15.32
N GLU A 107 -24.35 -12.49 14.87
CA GLU A 107 -24.68 -12.52 13.44
C GLU A 107 -24.57 -11.12 12.79
N GLU A 108 -24.94 -10.07 13.53
CA GLU A 108 -24.83 -8.68 13.09
C GLU A 108 -23.36 -8.28 12.88
N ASP A 109 -22.48 -8.64 13.81
CA ASP A 109 -21.04 -8.41 13.68
C ASP A 109 -20.46 -9.14 12.47
N ILE A 110 -20.90 -10.38 12.24
CA ILE A 110 -20.44 -11.19 11.12
C ILE A 110 -20.84 -10.52 9.80
N GLU A 111 -22.08 -10.04 9.67
CA GLU A 111 -22.53 -9.35 8.46
C GLU A 111 -21.80 -8.01 8.27
N ALA A 112 -21.59 -7.24 9.33
CA ALA A 112 -20.79 -6.03 9.28
C ALA A 112 -19.35 -6.30 8.81
N MET A 113 -18.72 -7.38 9.29
CA MET A 113 -17.40 -7.81 8.84
C MET A 113 -17.39 -8.23 7.36
N ARG A 114 -18.44 -8.90 6.86
CA ARG A 114 -18.57 -9.24 5.44
C ARG A 114 -18.71 -8.00 4.56
N ILE A 115 -19.45 -6.99 5.01
CA ILE A 115 -19.58 -5.71 4.29
C ILE A 115 -18.22 -4.99 4.26
N SER A 116 -17.58 -4.85 5.42
CA SER A 116 -16.26 -4.20 5.53
C SER A 116 -15.21 -4.90 4.66
N GLY A 117 -15.18 -6.24 4.65
CA GLY A 117 -14.27 -7.01 3.80
C GLY A 117 -14.52 -6.85 2.30
N ARG A 118 -15.77 -6.68 1.88
CA ARG A 118 -16.12 -6.39 0.48
C ARG A 118 -15.60 -5.01 0.05
N LEU A 119 -15.86 -3.98 0.86
CA LEU A 119 -15.36 -2.62 0.60
C LEU A 119 -13.82 -2.58 0.56
N ALA A 120 -13.16 -3.24 1.52
CA ALA A 120 -11.70 -3.32 1.53
C ALA A 120 -11.13 -4.01 0.29
N ARG A 121 -11.87 -4.97 -0.28
CA ARG A 121 -11.45 -5.63 -1.54
C ARG A 121 -11.54 -4.69 -2.73
N GLU A 122 -12.59 -3.90 -2.82
CA GLU A 122 -12.79 -2.91 -3.89
C GLU A 122 -11.65 -1.88 -3.87
N VAL A 123 -11.33 -1.34 -2.70
CA VAL A 123 -10.20 -0.40 -2.51
C VAL A 123 -8.86 -1.05 -2.88
N LEU A 124 -8.64 -2.30 -2.49
CA LEU A 124 -7.40 -3.02 -2.83
C LEU A 124 -7.25 -3.27 -4.34
N ASP A 125 -8.36 -3.53 -5.04
CA ASP A 125 -8.33 -3.73 -6.49
C ASP A 125 -8.01 -2.42 -7.23
N ILE A 126 -8.39 -1.25 -6.68
CA ILE A 126 -7.98 0.07 -7.19
C ILE A 126 -6.48 0.30 -6.93
N ALA A 127 -6.01 0.07 -5.71
CA ALA A 127 -4.60 0.19 -5.35
C ALA A 127 -3.68 -0.72 -6.18
N GLY A 128 -4.16 -1.92 -6.51
CA GLY A 128 -3.43 -2.86 -7.37
C GLY A 128 -3.27 -2.38 -8.81
N ARG A 129 -4.18 -1.54 -9.32
CA ARG A 129 -4.09 -0.95 -10.67
C ARG A 129 -3.12 0.22 -10.73
N THR A 130 -2.93 0.94 -9.62
CA THR A 130 -2.00 2.08 -9.54
C THR A 130 -0.56 1.65 -9.27
N ALA A 131 -0.33 0.39 -8.90
CA ALA A 131 1.00 -0.16 -8.62
C ALA A 131 1.79 -0.44 -9.92
N GLU A 132 2.38 0.61 -10.47
CA GLU A 132 3.24 0.54 -11.66
C GLU A 132 4.71 0.88 -11.33
N ALA A 133 5.64 0.45 -12.19
CA ALA A 133 7.05 0.72 -11.98
C ALA A 133 7.34 2.23 -12.06
N GLY A 134 7.86 2.79 -10.96
CA GLY A 134 8.13 4.23 -10.83
C GLY A 134 7.09 4.99 -10.02
N ALA A 135 5.97 4.37 -9.63
CA ALA A 135 5.02 4.94 -8.68
C ALA A 135 5.62 4.98 -7.26
N SER A 136 5.41 6.08 -6.54
CA SER A 136 5.77 6.16 -5.12
C SER A 136 4.72 5.42 -4.27
N THR A 137 5.14 4.87 -3.13
CA THR A 137 4.20 4.34 -2.14
C THR A 137 3.28 5.42 -1.58
N ASP A 138 3.74 6.67 -1.55
CA ASP A 138 2.96 7.84 -1.13
C ASP A 138 1.85 8.18 -2.14
N ASP A 139 2.09 7.95 -3.44
CA ASP A 139 1.10 8.16 -4.49
C ASP A 139 -0.02 7.12 -4.41
N ILE A 140 0.35 5.86 -4.13
CA ILE A 140 -0.61 4.76 -3.96
C ILE A 140 -1.47 5.00 -2.71
N ASP A 141 -0.85 5.44 -1.60
CA ASP A 141 -1.56 5.82 -0.38
C ASP A 141 -2.56 6.96 -0.61
N ALA A 142 -2.19 7.97 -1.40
CA ALA A 142 -3.07 9.07 -1.77
C ALA A 142 -4.36 8.58 -2.46
N VAL A 143 -4.22 7.69 -3.44
CA VAL A 143 -5.38 7.13 -4.15
C VAL A 143 -6.24 6.30 -3.19
N VAL A 144 -5.62 5.48 -2.34
CA VAL A 144 -6.36 4.67 -1.37
C VAL A 144 -7.13 5.53 -0.38
N HIS A 145 -6.54 6.64 0.09
CA HIS A 145 -7.18 7.56 1.04
C HIS A 145 -8.39 8.27 0.42
N ASP A 146 -8.31 8.64 -0.85
CA ASP A 146 -9.38 9.38 -1.55
C ASP A 146 -10.60 8.49 -1.91
N GLU A 147 -10.43 7.16 -1.95
CA GLU A 147 -11.50 6.19 -2.22
C GLU A 147 -12.34 5.82 -0.98
N THR A 148 -11.99 6.34 0.21
CA THR A 148 -12.67 6.09 1.50
C THR A 148 -13.53 7.25 1.98
#